data_AF-A0AAW7VRP8-F1
#
_entry.id   AF-A0AAW7VRP8-F1
#
_cell.length_a   1.000
_cell.length_b   1.000
_cell.length_c   1.000
_cell.angle_alpha   90.00
_cell.angle_beta   90.00
_cell.angle_gamma   90.00
#
_symmetry.space_group_name_H-M   'P 1'
#
loop_
_entity.id
_entity.type
_entity.pdbx_description
1 polymer ?
#
loop_
_entity_poly.entity_id
_entity_poly.type
_entity_poly.pdbx_seq_one_letter_code
_entity_poly.pdbx_strand_id
1 'polypeptide(L)'
;MAPLAGFREAVVNAGDGRARHTWRLGPVPSMENGFIQVTIVADLMGVAWLTSGRGPDGMTVTVLVVGHRADTGIRVAVTTAESDAWLLALLDRKWNALAYRLVETAKGGHGPSAATYRLFLDQQQHAIARPDEIPEDGYRLMQDHPTR
;
A
#
# COMPACT_ATOMS: atom_id res chain seq x y z
N MET A 1 9.84 -13.70 -9.98
CA MET A 1 9.96 -12.79 -8.81
C MET A 1 10.72 -11.48 -9.12
N ALA A 2 10.80 -11.02 -10.37
CA ALA A 2 11.57 -9.81 -10.74
C ALA A 2 10.97 -8.43 -10.30
N PRO A 3 9.64 -8.22 -10.19
CA PRO A 3 9.09 -6.88 -9.91
C PRO A 3 9.40 -6.34 -8.51
N LEU A 4 9.61 -7.23 -7.53
CA LEU A 4 9.77 -6.87 -6.11
C LEU A 4 11.19 -6.44 -5.77
N ALA A 5 12.19 -6.97 -6.46
CA ALA A 5 13.57 -6.54 -6.33
C ALA A 5 13.71 -5.06 -6.71
N GLY A 6 13.06 -4.65 -7.81
CA GLY A 6 13.04 -3.26 -8.27
C GLY A 6 12.31 -2.32 -7.32
N PHE A 7 11.26 -2.77 -6.60
CA PHE A 7 10.60 -1.95 -5.58
C PHE A 7 11.55 -1.66 -4.41
N ARG A 8 12.20 -2.68 -3.85
CA ARG A 8 13.11 -2.49 -2.71
C ARG A 8 14.32 -1.66 -3.09
N GLU A 9 14.92 -1.93 -4.24
CA GLU A 9 16.02 -1.16 -4.78
C GLU A 9 15.64 0.30 -5.02
N ALA A 10 14.44 0.55 -5.56
CA ALA A 10 13.98 1.90 -5.74
C ALA A 10 13.66 2.61 -4.44
N VAL A 11 13.08 1.96 -3.43
CA VAL A 11 12.92 2.59 -2.10
C VAL A 11 14.28 3.00 -1.54
N VAL A 12 15.32 2.17 -1.72
CA VAL A 12 16.70 2.49 -1.33
C VAL A 12 17.28 3.64 -2.16
N ASN A 13 16.94 3.74 -3.44
CA ASN A 13 17.52 4.70 -4.38
C ASN A 13 16.65 5.95 -4.65
N ALA A 14 15.48 6.09 -4.04
CA ALA A 14 14.44 7.03 -4.48
C ALA A 14 14.72 8.53 -4.26
N GLY A 15 15.91 8.88 -3.77
CA GLY A 15 16.33 10.28 -3.67
C GLY A 15 15.34 11.13 -2.86
N ASP A 16 15.16 12.39 -3.26
CA ASP A 16 14.40 13.42 -2.52
C ASP A 16 12.88 13.39 -2.75
N GLY A 17 12.33 12.31 -3.33
CA GLY A 17 10.89 12.17 -3.57
C GLY A 17 10.32 12.98 -4.73
N ARG A 18 11.18 13.55 -5.61
CA ARG A 18 10.75 14.31 -6.80
C ARG A 18 10.23 13.46 -7.95
N ALA A 19 10.62 12.18 -8.01
CA ALA A 19 10.15 11.25 -9.03
C ALA A 19 9.14 10.26 -8.41
N ARG A 20 8.02 10.04 -9.10
CA ARG A 20 7.09 8.97 -8.77
C ARG A 20 7.54 7.68 -9.45
N HIS A 21 7.57 6.60 -8.70
CA HIS A 21 7.85 5.27 -9.22
C HIS A 21 6.71 4.32 -8.88
N THR A 22 6.36 3.46 -9.85
CA THR A 22 5.22 2.53 -9.75
C THR A 22 5.68 1.13 -10.15
N TRP A 23 5.31 0.13 -9.35
CA TRP A 23 5.52 -1.29 -9.61
C TRP A 23 4.22 -2.04 -9.59
N ARG A 24 4.12 -3.08 -10.41
CA ARG A 24 2.95 -3.95 -10.49
C ARG A 24 3.37 -5.40 -10.41
N LEU A 25 2.69 -6.16 -9.57
CA LEU A 25 2.80 -7.61 -9.46
C LEU A 25 1.43 -8.25 -9.76
N GLY A 26 1.45 -9.31 -10.57
CA GLY A 26 0.28 -10.10 -10.90
C GLY A 26 -0.32 -9.80 -12.28
N PRO A 27 -1.49 -10.38 -12.58
CA PRO A 27 -2.35 -11.13 -11.66
C PRO A 27 -1.70 -12.40 -11.10
N VAL A 28 -1.77 -12.61 -9.79
CA VAL A 28 -1.37 -13.84 -9.10
C VAL A 28 -2.60 -14.52 -8.50
N PRO A 29 -2.65 -15.84 -8.35
CA PRO A 29 -3.77 -16.50 -7.67
C PRO A 29 -3.95 -15.98 -6.25
N SER A 30 -5.20 -15.84 -5.80
CA SER A 30 -5.50 -15.60 -4.39
C SER A 30 -5.07 -16.81 -3.55
N MET A 31 -4.58 -16.52 -2.34
CA MET A 31 -4.17 -17.53 -1.36
C MET A 31 -5.38 -18.22 -0.70
N GLU A 32 -6.54 -17.54 -0.67
CA GLU A 32 -7.74 -18.03 0.01
C GLU A 32 -8.83 -18.54 -0.95
N ASN A 33 -8.84 -18.07 -2.20
CA ASN A 33 -9.88 -18.41 -3.16
C ASN A 33 -9.35 -18.59 -4.59
N GLY A 34 -9.35 -19.83 -5.08
CA GLY A 34 -8.85 -20.18 -6.43
C GLY A 34 -9.62 -19.55 -7.60
N PHE A 35 -10.80 -18.97 -7.37
CA PHE A 35 -11.55 -18.22 -8.39
C PHE A 35 -11.17 -16.74 -8.45
N ILE A 36 -10.26 -16.28 -7.58
CA ILE A 36 -9.81 -14.89 -7.49
C ILE A 36 -8.35 -14.80 -7.92
N GLN A 37 -8.04 -13.77 -8.69
CA GLN A 37 -6.68 -13.29 -8.94
C GLN A 37 -6.48 -11.94 -8.26
N VAL A 38 -5.27 -11.72 -7.75
CA VAL A 38 -4.87 -10.51 -7.06
C VAL A 38 -3.84 -9.77 -7.91
N THR A 39 -4.06 -8.47 -8.10
CA THR A 39 -3.05 -7.55 -8.62
C THR A 39 -2.58 -6.67 -7.47
N ILE A 40 -1.27 -6.50 -7.36
CA ILE A 40 -0.67 -5.62 -6.36
C ILE A 40 0.06 -4.51 -7.07
N VAL A 41 -0.19 -3.27 -6.65
CA VAL A 41 0.48 -2.08 -7.17
C VAL A 41 1.18 -1.39 -6.01
N ALA A 42 2.46 -1.10 -6.15
CA ALA A 42 3.20 -0.28 -5.21
C ALA A 42 3.60 1.02 -5.88
N ASP A 43 3.43 2.14 -5.18
CA ASP A 43 3.80 3.48 -5.60
C ASP A 43 4.72 4.10 -4.55
N LEU A 44 5.75 4.82 -5.00
CA LEU A 44 6.63 5.63 -4.17
C LEU A 44 6.66 7.04 -4.71
N MET A 45 6.43 8.03 -3.84
CA MET A 45 6.47 9.46 -4.17
C MET A 45 6.83 10.29 -2.93
N GLY A 46 7.15 11.58 -3.10
CA GLY A 46 7.36 12.47 -1.95
C GLY A 46 6.08 12.69 -1.13
N VAL A 47 6.18 12.84 0.19
CA VAL A 47 4.99 13.03 1.05
C VAL A 47 4.23 14.32 0.70
N ALA A 48 4.93 15.35 0.22
CA ALA A 48 4.33 16.60 -0.24
C ALA A 48 3.29 16.44 -1.36
N TRP A 49 3.27 15.31 -2.07
CA TRP A 49 2.21 15.01 -3.06
C TRP A 49 0.84 14.72 -2.43
N LEU A 50 0.79 14.47 -1.12
CA LEU A 50 -0.44 14.20 -0.37
C LEU A 50 -1.06 15.45 0.24
N THR A 51 -0.41 16.62 0.16
CA THR A 51 -0.89 17.87 0.73
C THR A 51 -0.93 18.98 -0.32
N SER A 52 -1.78 19.99 -0.10
CA SER A 52 -1.97 21.11 -1.03
C SER A 52 -0.92 22.24 -0.88
N GLY A 53 0.28 21.94 -0.37
CA GLY A 53 1.29 22.96 -0.03
C GLY A 53 2.72 22.42 0.10
N ARG A 54 3.60 23.13 0.83
CA ARG A 54 4.93 22.61 1.20
C ARG A 54 4.70 21.52 2.26
N GLY A 55 4.36 20.31 1.80
CA GLY A 55 4.20 19.17 2.68
C GLY A 55 5.51 18.74 3.33
N PRO A 56 5.43 17.82 4.30
CA PRO A 56 6.61 17.36 5.03
C PRO A 56 7.60 16.70 4.06
N ASP A 57 8.88 16.83 4.39
CA ASP A 57 9.94 16.16 3.65
C ASP A 57 9.86 14.64 3.84
N GLY A 58 10.42 13.90 2.89
CA GLY A 58 10.45 12.43 2.91
C GLY A 58 9.55 11.81 1.85
N MET A 59 9.27 10.52 2.01
CA MET A 59 8.57 9.71 1.01
C MET A 59 7.36 8.98 1.57
N THR A 60 6.41 8.69 0.69
CA THR A 60 5.28 7.84 0.97
C THR A 60 5.30 6.64 0.03
N VAL A 61 5.15 5.45 0.62
CA VAL A 61 4.89 4.21 -0.11
C VAL A 61 3.39 3.96 -0.03
N THR A 62 2.73 3.80 -1.17
CA THR A 62 1.33 3.35 -1.25
C THR A 62 1.28 1.97 -1.88
N VAL A 63 0.62 1.01 -1.24
CA VAL A 63 0.40 -0.34 -1.79
C VAL A 63 -1.08 -0.57 -1.97
N LEU A 64 -1.51 -0.94 -3.17
CA LEU A 64 -2.87 -1.33 -3.48
C LEU A 64 -2.91 -2.83 -3.76
N VAL A 65 -3.83 -3.54 -3.10
CA VAL A 65 -4.14 -4.94 -3.35
C VAL A 65 -5.55 -5.01 -3.92
N VAL A 66 -5.67 -5.47 -5.17
CA VAL A 66 -6.92 -5.47 -5.93
C VAL A 66 -7.29 -6.90 -6.32
N GLY A 67 -8.49 -7.33 -5.97
CA GLY A 67 -9.03 -8.64 -6.33
C GLY A 67 -9.85 -8.59 -7.62
N HIS A 68 -9.74 -9.64 -8.42
CA HIS A 68 -10.50 -9.83 -9.65
C HIS A 68 -10.94 -11.28 -9.76
N ARG A 69 -12.15 -11.56 -10.24
CA ARG A 69 -12.51 -12.92 -10.62
C ARG A 69 -11.62 -13.40 -11.76
N ALA A 70 -11.09 -14.62 -11.64
CA ALA A 70 -10.18 -15.21 -12.63
C ALA A 70 -10.86 -15.43 -14.00
N ASP A 71 -12.17 -15.69 -14.01
CA ASP A 71 -12.95 -16.00 -15.22
C ASP A 71 -13.42 -14.76 -15.99
N THR A 72 -13.65 -13.65 -15.28
CA THR A 72 -14.37 -12.48 -15.81
C THR A 72 -13.60 -11.17 -15.65
N GLY A 73 -12.56 -11.13 -14.82
CA GLY A 73 -11.79 -9.92 -14.51
C GLY A 73 -12.52 -8.88 -13.65
N ILE A 74 -13.80 -9.14 -13.32
CA ILE A 74 -14.63 -8.26 -12.49
C ILE A 74 -14.00 -8.10 -11.11
N ARG A 75 -13.92 -6.86 -10.62
CA ARG A 75 -13.36 -6.58 -9.29
C ARG A 75 -14.16 -7.25 -8.20
N VAL A 76 -13.45 -7.83 -7.24
CA VAL A 76 -14.01 -8.48 -6.05
C VAL A 76 -13.19 -8.12 -4.82
N ALA A 77 -13.84 -8.15 -3.66
CA ALA A 77 -13.15 -7.91 -2.40
C ALA A 77 -12.14 -9.04 -2.13
N VAL A 78 -10.94 -8.65 -1.72
CA VAL A 78 -9.93 -9.53 -1.11
C VAL A 78 -10.10 -9.41 0.40
N THR A 79 -9.92 -10.50 1.14
CA THR A 79 -10.05 -10.45 2.59
C THR A 79 -8.96 -9.57 3.21
N THR A 80 -9.23 -9.05 4.40
CA THR A 80 -8.22 -8.31 5.18
C THR A 80 -6.97 -9.16 5.43
N ALA A 81 -7.16 -10.42 5.81
CA ALA A 81 -6.06 -11.34 6.12
C ALA A 81 -5.15 -11.55 4.89
N GLU A 82 -5.73 -11.84 3.73
CA GLU A 82 -4.97 -11.99 2.49
C GLU A 82 -4.26 -10.69 2.08
N SER A 83 -4.95 -9.55 2.20
CA SER A 83 -4.36 -8.25 1.86
C SER A 83 -3.19 -7.89 2.78
N ASP A 84 -3.32 -8.13 4.08
CA ASP A 84 -2.27 -7.91 5.08
C ASP A 84 -1.10 -8.88 4.84
N ALA A 85 -1.37 -10.15 4.49
CA ALA A 85 -0.34 -11.12 4.16
C ALA A 85 0.49 -10.70 2.93
N TRP A 86 -0.15 -10.14 1.89
CA TRP A 86 0.57 -9.55 0.77
C TRP A 86 1.44 -8.37 1.20
N LEU A 87 0.95 -7.47 2.05
CA LEU A 87 1.76 -6.36 2.55
C LEU A 87 2.98 -6.86 3.35
N LEU A 88 2.78 -7.83 4.24
CA LEU A 88 3.85 -8.46 5.04
C LEU A 88 4.90 -9.16 4.18
N ALA A 89 4.50 -9.73 3.03
CA ALA A 89 5.44 -10.36 2.10
C ALA A 89 6.28 -9.32 1.34
N LEU A 90 5.74 -8.13 1.11
CA LEU A 90 6.38 -7.07 0.33
C LEU A 90 7.34 -6.25 1.19
N LEU A 91 6.88 -5.86 2.38
CA LEU A 91 7.58 -4.95 3.29
C LEU A 91 8.36 -5.73 4.35
N ASP A 92 9.54 -5.20 4.69
CA ASP A 92 10.34 -5.72 5.81
C ASP A 92 9.57 -5.54 7.14
N ARG A 93 9.80 -6.43 8.12
CA ARG A 93 9.11 -6.41 9.43
C ARG A 93 9.21 -5.08 10.14
N LYS A 94 10.34 -4.36 9.98
CA LYS A 94 10.58 -3.04 10.56
C LYS A 94 9.64 -1.94 10.04
N TRP A 95 9.06 -2.11 8.86
CA TRP A 95 8.15 -1.13 8.25
C TRP A 95 6.68 -1.45 8.54
N ASN A 96 6.37 -2.71 8.81
CA ASN A 96 5.01 -3.18 9.04
C ASN A 96 4.34 -2.55 10.28
N ALA A 97 5.13 -2.22 11.31
CA ALA A 97 4.60 -1.59 12.54
C ALA A 97 4.03 -0.17 12.32
N LEU A 98 4.46 0.52 11.25
CA LEU A 98 4.05 1.89 10.92
C LEU A 98 3.32 1.96 9.57
N ALA A 99 2.93 0.81 9.02
CA ALA A 99 2.09 0.76 7.85
C ALA A 99 0.62 0.96 8.28
N TYR A 100 -0.06 1.85 7.56
CA TYR A 100 -1.46 2.15 7.76
C TYR A 100 -2.28 1.51 6.65
N ARG A 101 -3.41 0.88 6.99
CA ARG A 101 -4.46 0.60 6.02
C ARG A 101 -5.40 1.79 5.94
N LEU A 102 -5.71 2.18 4.70
CA LEU A 102 -6.69 3.21 4.43
C LEU A 102 -8.09 2.59 4.47
N VAL A 103 -8.91 3.09 5.38
CA VAL A 103 -10.34 2.80 5.46
C VAL A 103 -11.03 3.72 4.47
N GLU A 104 -11.60 3.15 3.42
CA GLU A 104 -12.45 3.91 2.51
C GLU A 104 -13.65 4.46 3.30
N THR A 105 -13.69 5.77 3.52
CA THR A 105 -14.90 6.45 3.98
C THR A 105 -15.85 6.48 2.79
N ALA A 106 -16.85 5.61 2.81
CA ALA A 106 -17.79 5.41 1.73
C ALA A 106 -18.46 6.73 1.30
N LYS A 107 -17.91 7.39 0.28
CA LYS A 107 -18.60 8.39 -0.56
C LYS A 107 -18.60 7.87 -1.99
N GLY A 108 -19.33 6.78 -2.22
CA GLY A 108 -19.62 6.28 -3.56
C GLY A 108 -19.65 4.76 -3.69
N GLY A 109 -20.74 4.14 -3.26
CA GLY A 109 -21.47 3.06 -3.97
C GLY A 109 -20.79 1.76 -4.44
N HIS A 110 -19.48 1.59 -4.34
CA HIS A 110 -18.78 0.35 -4.69
C HIS A 110 -17.88 0.00 -3.51
N GLY A 111 -18.22 -1.08 -2.78
CA GLY A 111 -17.48 -1.53 -1.60
C GLY A 111 -15.98 -1.75 -1.90
N PRO A 112 -15.14 -1.99 -0.89
CA PRO A 112 -13.69 -1.88 -0.99
C PRO A 112 -13.14 -2.89 -2.00
N SER A 113 -13.03 -2.44 -3.25
CA SER A 113 -12.55 -3.25 -4.37
C SER A 113 -11.03 -3.33 -4.38
N ALA A 114 -10.37 -2.51 -3.56
CA ALA A 114 -8.95 -2.49 -3.32
C ALA A 114 -8.66 -2.27 -1.83
N ALA A 115 -7.77 -3.05 -1.24
CA ALA A 115 -7.15 -2.68 0.02
C ALA A 115 -5.98 -1.74 -0.26
N THR A 116 -6.01 -0.54 0.31
CA THR A 116 -4.93 0.44 0.15
C THR A 116 -4.15 0.55 1.46
N TYR A 117 -2.84 0.50 1.37
CA TYR A 117 -1.92 0.65 2.47
C TYR A 117 -0.99 1.83 2.21
N ARG A 118 -0.53 2.48 3.28
CA ARG A 118 0.41 3.59 3.21
C ARG A 118 1.44 3.51 4.32
N LEU A 119 2.69 3.76 3.94
CA LEU A 119 3.83 3.90 4.84
C LEU A 119 4.49 5.26 4.58
N PHE A 120 4.97 5.88 5.64
CA PHE A 120 5.70 7.15 5.58
C PHE A 120 7.15 6.91 5.95
N LEU A 121 8.05 7.52 5.18
CA LEU A 121 9.49 7.42 5.34
C LEU A 121 10.07 8.83 5.50
N ASP A 122 11.04 8.99 6.40
CA ASP A 122 11.84 10.21 6.49
C ASP A 122 12.84 10.34 5.32
N GLN A 123 13.64 11.40 5.31
CA GLN A 123 14.68 11.62 4.28
C GLN A 123 15.78 10.55 4.30
N GLN A 124 15.95 9.85 5.43
CA GLN A 124 16.90 8.75 5.63
C GLN A 124 16.26 7.38 5.36
N GLN A 125 15.01 7.34 4.85
CA GLN A 125 14.25 6.13 4.53
C GLN A 125 13.91 5.27 5.75
N HIS A 126 13.89 5.85 6.95
CA HIS A 126 13.35 5.20 8.12
C HIS A 126 11.83 5.35 8.14
N ALA A 127 11.14 4.29 8.53
CA ALA A 127 9.71 4.36 8.76
C ALA A 127 9.40 5.32 9.91
N ILE A 128 8.48 6.25 9.66
CA ILE A 128 8.00 7.22 10.64
C ILE A 128 6.48 7.07 10.79
N ALA A 129 5.95 7.58 11.90
CA ALA A 129 4.52 7.76 12.04
C ALA A 129 4.00 8.70 10.94
N ARG A 130 2.69 8.61 10.66
CA ARG A 130 2.00 9.56 9.79
C ARG A 130 2.32 11.01 10.22
N PRO A 131 2.84 11.85 9.32
CA PRO A 131 3.08 13.26 9.63
C PRO A 131 1.78 13.98 9.99
N ASP A 132 1.86 14.96 10.90
CA ASP A 132 0.70 15.70 11.41
C ASP A 132 -0.03 16.50 10.32
N GLU A 133 0.68 16.89 9.25
CA GLU A 133 0.14 17.63 8.11
C GLU A 133 -0.76 16.78 7.19
N ILE A 134 -0.65 15.45 7.28
CA ILE A 134 -1.59 14.56 6.61
C ILE A 134 -2.90 14.58 7.42
N PRO A 135 -4.10 14.44 6.82
CA PRO A 135 -5.32 14.22 7.60
C PRO A 135 -5.30 12.86 8.29
N GLU A 136 -5.80 12.78 9.53
CA GLU A 136 -5.88 11.51 10.28
C GLU A 136 -6.97 10.58 9.74
N ASP A 137 -8.01 11.17 9.17
CA ASP A 137 -9.20 10.47 8.69
C ASP A 137 -8.84 9.34 7.72
N GLY A 138 -9.31 8.13 8.06
CA GLY A 138 -9.17 6.95 7.22
C GLY A 138 -7.87 6.19 7.40
N TYR A 139 -6.94 6.57 8.28
CA TYR A 139 -5.72 5.79 8.54
C TYR A 139 -5.90 4.88 9.77
N ARG A 140 -5.76 3.56 9.59
CA ARG A 140 -5.67 2.60 10.71
C ARG A 140 -4.36 1.87 10.66
N LEU A 141 -3.64 1.79 11.77
CA LEU A 141 -2.40 1.01 11.83
C LEU A 141 -2.72 -0.47 11.58
N MET A 142 -1.91 -1.12 10.74
CA MET A 142 -2.13 -2.52 10.39
C MET A 142 -2.03 -3.45 11.61
N GLN A 143 -1.17 -3.14 12.58
CA GLN A 143 -1.03 -3.92 13.81
C GLN A 143 -2.28 -3.91 14.70
N ASP A 144 -3.19 -2.97 14.49
CA ASP A 144 -4.46 -2.90 15.22
C ASP A 144 -5.54 -3.80 14.57
N HIS A 145 -5.22 -4.47 13.45
CA HIS A 145 -6.11 -5.44 12.85
C HIS A 145 -6.12 -6.73 13.69
N PRO A 146 -7.30 -7.30 13.96
CA PRO A 146 -7.37 -8.58 14.65
C PRO A 146 -6.73 -9.67 13.78
N THR A 147 -5.57 -10.18 14.20
CA THR A 147 -5.02 -11.45 13.72
C THR A 147 -5.96 -12.56 14.20
N ARG A 148 -6.70 -13.16 13.27
CA ARG A 148 -7.44 -14.40 13.53
C ARG A 148 -6.53 -15.61 13.40
#